data_AF-A0A4R2YPV4-F1
#
_entry.id   AF-A0A4R2YPV4-F1
#
_cell.length_a   1.000
_cell.length_b   1.000
_cell.length_c   1.000
_cell.angle_alpha   90.00
_cell.angle_beta   90.00
_cell.angle_gamma   90.00
#
_symmetry.space_group_name_H-M   'P 1'
#
loop_
_entity.id
_entity.type
_entity.pdbx_description
1 polymer ?
#
loop_
_entity_poly.entity_id
_entity_poly.type
_entity_poly.pdbx_seq_one_letter_code
_entity_poly.pdbx_strand_id
1 'polypeptide(L)'
;MIILNTSVIFEMINPRPQKIVLQWLDAQDATQLYLTSLSVAAFFTWADNLPENQPKAALSEALLEMLNQDFAGRLLSFDAASALHYPRIMTLSEAANVVMSEQDRLLAAICLNHQATLATDHGEAFAHTGVVLVNPWDTGNTPRWREEAAEYYVMSRKS
;
A
#
# COMPACT_ATOMS: atom_id res chain seq x y z
N MET A 1 -5.49 -9.57 4.61
CA MET A 1 -4.21 -9.21 3.96
C MET A 1 -4.08 -7.70 3.82
N ILE A 2 -2.84 -7.21 3.87
CA ILE A 2 -2.46 -5.81 3.68
C ILE A 2 -1.41 -5.77 2.57
N ILE A 3 -1.63 -4.95 1.55
CA ILE A 3 -0.65 -4.66 0.51
C ILE A 3 0.16 -3.44 0.96
N LEU A 4 1.48 -3.59 1.02
CA LEU A 4 2.40 -2.51 1.32
C LEU A 4 2.70 -1.72 0.05
N ASN A 5 2.45 -0.41 0.07
CA ASN A 5 2.94 0.47 -0.98
C ASN A 5 4.48 0.54 -0.95
N THR A 6 5.08 0.92 -2.07
CA THR A 6 6.54 1.04 -2.19
C THR A 6 7.14 2.02 -1.20
N SER A 7 6.41 3.08 -0.84
CA SER A 7 6.84 4.05 0.19
C SER A 7 7.08 3.39 1.55
N VAL A 8 6.28 2.41 1.94
CA VAL A 8 6.46 1.68 3.21
C VAL A 8 7.76 0.87 3.20
N ILE A 9 8.08 0.20 2.09
CA ILE A 9 9.33 -0.55 1.97
C ILE A 9 10.54 0.38 1.89
N PHE A 10 10.43 1.49 1.16
CA PHE A 10 11.49 2.49 1.12
C PHE A 10 11.78 3.11 2.50
N GLU A 11 10.76 3.23 3.35
CA GLU A 11 10.96 3.64 4.74
C GLU A 11 11.69 2.57 5.56
N MET A 12 11.41 1.28 5.37
CA MET A 12 12.13 0.21 6.07
C MET A 12 13.63 0.18 5.75
N ILE A 13 14.01 0.47 4.51
CA ILE A 13 15.41 0.50 4.07
C ILE A 13 16.08 1.86 4.23
N ASN A 14 15.34 2.87 4.71
CA ASN A 14 15.87 4.20 4.99
C ASN A 14 16.92 4.10 6.12
N PRO A 15 18.12 4.70 5.99
CA PRO A 15 19.13 4.71 7.05
C PRO A 15 18.66 5.33 8.38
N ARG A 16 17.61 6.17 8.33
CA ARG A 16 16.99 6.79 9.50
C ARG A 16 15.46 6.66 9.40
N PRO A 17 14.92 5.45 9.60
CA PRO A 17 13.50 5.20 9.46
C PRO A 17 12.73 5.86 10.61
N GLN A 18 11.52 6.31 10.32
CA GLN A 18 10.57 6.77 11.32
C GLN A 18 10.10 5.57 12.14
N LYS A 19 10.40 5.60 13.45
CA LYS A 19 10.10 4.50 14.37
C LYS A 19 8.63 4.10 14.38
N ILE A 20 7.71 5.02 14.10
CA ILE A 20 6.27 4.72 14.08
C ILE A 20 5.90 3.70 13.00
N VAL A 21 6.53 3.78 11.83
CA VAL A 21 6.26 2.84 10.73
C VAL A 21 6.78 1.46 11.07
N LEU A 22 7.97 1.38 11.66
CA LEU A 22 8.54 0.12 12.14
C LEU A 22 7.66 -0.51 13.22
N GLN A 23 7.20 0.29 14.19
CA GLN A 23 6.28 -0.17 15.23
C GLN A 23 4.94 -0.65 14.66
N TRP A 24 4.42 0.03 13.64
CA TRP A 24 3.21 -0.40 12.96
C TRP A 24 3.42 -1.73 12.23
N LEU A 25 4.55 -1.92 11.55
CA LEU A 25 4.92 -3.16 10.88
C LEU A 25 5.09 -4.32 11.87
N ASP A 26 5.81 -4.09 12.98
CA ASP A 26 6.03 -5.06 14.06
C ASP A 26 4.72 -5.52 14.73
N ALA A 27 3.67 -4.69 14.67
CA ALA A 27 2.35 -5.02 15.20
C ALA A 27 1.49 -5.86 14.22
N GLN A 28 1.91 -6.03 12.96
CA GLN A 28 1.17 -6.84 11.99
C GLN A 28 1.61 -8.31 12.02
N ASP A 29 0.70 -9.20 11.64
CA ASP A 29 1.08 -10.55 11.25
C ASP A 29 1.85 -10.49 9.92
N ALA A 30 3.14 -10.83 9.94
CA ALA A 30 4.00 -10.81 8.76
C ALA A 30 3.44 -11.65 7.60
N THR A 31 2.70 -12.73 7.89
CA THR A 31 2.08 -13.58 6.85
C THR A 31 0.92 -12.90 6.13
N GLN A 32 0.40 -11.80 6.70
CA GLN A 32 -0.67 -10.99 6.12
C GLN A 32 -0.15 -9.79 5.33
N LEU A 33 1.17 -9.57 5.26
CA LEU A 33 1.78 -8.48 4.49
C LEU A 33 2.17 -8.94 3.08
N TYR A 34 1.79 -8.17 2.08
CA TYR A 34 1.98 -8.50 0.67
C TYR A 34 2.63 -7.34 -0.07
N LEU A 35 3.34 -7.68 -1.14
CA LEU A 35 3.85 -6.74 -2.13
C LEU A 35 3.22 -7.05 -3.49
N THR A 36 3.45 -6.18 -4.45
CA THR A 36 2.94 -6.36 -5.81
C THR A 36 4.07 -6.44 -6.83
N SER A 37 3.77 -6.93 -8.02
CA SER A 37 4.67 -6.85 -9.18
C SER A 37 5.07 -5.41 -9.49
N LEU A 38 4.22 -4.43 -9.15
CA LEU A 38 4.54 -3.00 -9.30
C LEU A 38 5.62 -2.57 -8.31
N SER A 39 5.57 -3.09 -7.07
CA SER A 39 6.61 -2.84 -6.07
C SER A 39 7.96 -3.38 -6.52
N VAL A 40 7.99 -4.58 -7.09
CA VAL A 40 9.19 -5.19 -7.67
C VAL A 40 9.77 -4.29 -8.77
N ALA A 41 8.95 -3.89 -9.75
CA ALA A 41 9.39 -3.01 -10.83
C ALA A 41 9.98 -1.69 -10.29
N ALA A 42 9.35 -1.08 -9.29
CA ALA A 42 9.81 0.15 -8.67
C ALA A 42 11.17 -0.02 -7.95
N PHE A 43 11.35 -1.10 -7.19
CA PHE A 43 12.60 -1.34 -6.46
C PHE A 43 13.80 -1.49 -7.40
N PHE A 44 13.66 -2.29 -8.45
CA PHE A 44 14.76 -2.50 -9.39
C PHE A 44 15.00 -1.27 -10.28
N THR A 45 13.95 -0.53 -10.64
CA THR A 45 14.12 0.77 -11.32
C THR A 45 14.89 1.76 -10.43
N TRP A 46 14.58 1.81 -9.13
CA TRP A 46 15.32 2.65 -8.19
C TRP A 46 16.78 2.22 -8.06
N ALA A 47 17.04 0.92 -7.89
CA ALA A 47 18.41 0.39 -7.78
C ALA A 47 19.26 0.68 -9.03
N ASP A 48 18.67 0.53 -10.23
CA ASP A 48 19.35 0.80 -11.50
C ASP A 48 19.69 2.29 -11.66
N ASN A 49 18.81 3.18 -11.19
CA ASN A 49 18.97 4.63 -11.29
C ASN A 49 19.95 5.24 -10.27
N LEU A 50 20.51 4.45 -9.35
CA LEU A 50 21.52 4.96 -8.42
C LEU A 50 22.78 5.44 -9.17
N PRO A 51 23.56 6.36 -8.58
CA PRO A 51 24.89 6.71 -9.10
C PRO A 51 25.84 5.49 -9.18
N GLU A 52 26.81 5.50 -10.09
CA GLU A 52 27.76 4.38 -10.27
C GLU A 52 28.62 4.07 -9.04
N ASN A 53 28.83 5.07 -8.16
CA ASN A 53 29.56 4.89 -6.92
C ASN A 53 28.75 4.26 -5.78
N GLN A 54 27.48 3.93 -6.02
CA GLN A 54 26.62 3.20 -5.07
C GLN A 54 26.71 1.69 -5.29
N PRO A 55 26.47 0.87 -4.26
CA PRO A 55 26.59 -0.59 -4.34
C PRO A 55 25.37 -1.24 -5.04
N LYS A 56 25.12 -0.89 -6.31
CA LYS A 56 23.93 -1.33 -7.08
C LYS A 56 23.71 -2.83 -7.04
N ALA A 57 24.75 -3.62 -7.32
CA ALA A 57 24.66 -5.07 -7.37
C ALA A 57 24.27 -5.66 -6.01
N ALA A 58 24.95 -5.25 -4.93
CA ALA A 58 24.65 -5.73 -3.59
C ALA A 58 23.25 -5.34 -3.12
N LEU A 59 22.77 -4.15 -3.52
CA LEU A 59 21.41 -3.71 -3.22
C LEU A 59 20.35 -4.51 -3.99
N SER A 60 20.56 -4.76 -5.29
CA SER A 60 19.69 -5.60 -6.09
C SER A 60 19.65 -7.04 -5.56
N GLU A 61 20.78 -7.58 -5.12
CA GLU A 61 20.87 -8.89 -4.46
C GLU A 61 20.06 -8.92 -3.16
N ALA A 62 20.24 -7.91 -2.29
CA ALA A 62 19.48 -7.81 -1.05
C ALA A 62 17.96 -7.67 -1.28
N LEU A 63 17.55 -6.91 -2.30
CA LEU A 63 16.15 -6.80 -2.69
C LEU A 63 15.60 -8.16 -3.18
N LEU A 64 16.35 -8.89 -4.02
CA LEU A 64 15.96 -10.23 -4.46
C LEU A 64 15.84 -11.21 -3.29
N GLU A 65 16.76 -11.16 -2.34
CA GLU A 65 16.72 -12.00 -1.14
C GLU A 65 15.48 -11.70 -0.30
N MET A 66 15.19 -10.43 -0.01
CA MET A 66 13.96 -10.02 0.68
C MET A 66 12.70 -10.51 -0.05
N LEU A 67 12.63 -10.37 -1.38
CA LEU A 67 11.48 -10.84 -2.16
C LEU A 67 11.31 -12.36 -2.09
N ASN A 68 12.41 -13.12 -2.14
CA ASN A 68 12.39 -14.59 -2.18
C ASN A 68 12.27 -15.25 -0.81
N GLN A 69 12.69 -14.60 0.27
CA GLN A 69 12.64 -15.14 1.62
C GLN A 69 11.46 -14.55 2.40
N ASP A 70 11.39 -13.21 2.46
CA ASP A 70 10.43 -12.51 3.31
C ASP A 70 9.07 -12.31 2.64
N PHE A 71 8.96 -12.46 1.31
CA PHE A 71 7.70 -12.31 0.56
C PHE A 71 7.41 -13.48 -0.39
N ALA A 72 8.05 -14.64 -0.17
CA ALA A 72 7.78 -15.86 -0.93
C ALA A 72 6.28 -16.18 -0.95
N GLY A 73 5.69 -16.29 -2.16
CA GLY A 73 4.26 -16.55 -2.33
C GLY A 73 3.33 -15.38 -1.95
N ARG A 74 3.87 -14.20 -1.63
CA ARG A 74 3.13 -13.00 -1.24
C ARG A 74 3.40 -11.80 -2.16
N LEU A 75 3.74 -12.09 -3.41
CA LEU A 75 3.87 -11.13 -4.51
C LEU A 75 2.66 -11.23 -5.43
N LEU A 76 1.80 -10.21 -5.41
CA LEU A 76 0.57 -10.16 -6.20
C LEU A 76 0.82 -9.52 -7.56
N SER A 77 0.38 -10.16 -8.63
CA SER A 77 0.51 -9.65 -10.00
C SER A 77 -0.64 -8.71 -10.36
N PHE A 78 -0.38 -7.75 -11.24
CA PHE A 78 -1.46 -7.15 -12.03
C PHE A 78 -1.88 -8.13 -13.13
N ASP A 79 -2.94 -8.89 -12.88
CA ASP A 79 -3.46 -9.92 -13.77
C ASP A 79 -4.79 -9.51 -14.43
N ALA A 80 -5.37 -10.41 -15.23
CA ALA A 80 -6.64 -10.15 -15.92
C ALA A 80 -7.80 -9.89 -14.95
N ALA A 81 -7.81 -10.55 -13.79
CA ALA A 81 -8.83 -10.34 -12.75
C ALA A 81 -8.71 -8.92 -12.17
N SER A 82 -7.49 -8.49 -11.85
CA SER A 82 -7.20 -7.11 -11.43
C SER A 82 -7.59 -6.11 -12.50
N ALA A 83 -7.28 -6.37 -13.77
CA ALA A 83 -7.59 -5.47 -14.88
C ALA A 83 -9.11 -5.16 -15.03
N LEU A 84 -10.00 -6.08 -14.62
CA LEU A 84 -11.44 -5.84 -14.65
C LEU A 84 -11.89 -4.73 -13.69
N HIS A 85 -11.10 -4.40 -12.66
CA HIS A 85 -11.39 -3.29 -11.75
C HIS A 85 -10.98 -1.93 -12.32
N TYR A 86 -10.09 -1.90 -13.33
CA TYR A 86 -9.51 -0.66 -13.86
C TYR A 86 -10.56 0.33 -14.43
N PRO A 87 -11.55 -0.08 -15.25
CA PRO A 87 -12.54 0.86 -15.79
C PRO A 87 -13.36 1.55 -14.69
N ARG A 88 -13.70 0.80 -13.63
CA ARG A 88 -14.41 1.38 -12.47
C ARG A 88 -13.57 2.42 -11.76
N ILE A 89 -12.27 2.17 -11.55
CA ILE A 89 -11.35 3.13 -10.94
C ILE A 89 -11.28 4.41 -11.78
N MET A 90 -11.21 4.30 -13.11
CA MET A 90 -11.21 5.45 -14.01
C MET A 90 -12.48 6.29 -13.84
N THR A 91 -13.66 5.68 -13.95
CA THR A 91 -14.94 6.38 -13.81
C THR A 91 -15.08 7.04 -12.44
N LEU A 92 -14.65 6.38 -11.36
CA LEU A 92 -14.69 6.96 -10.01
C LEU A 92 -13.72 8.13 -9.87
N SER A 93 -12.53 8.05 -10.48
CA SER A 93 -11.53 9.11 -10.45
C SER A 93 -12.01 10.36 -11.18
N GLU A 94 -12.62 10.18 -12.35
CA GLU A 94 -13.24 11.26 -13.12
C GLU A 94 -14.38 11.93 -12.32
N ALA A 95 -15.27 11.13 -11.74
CA ALA A 95 -16.38 11.64 -10.91
C ALA A 95 -15.89 12.41 -9.67
N ALA A 96 -14.76 11.99 -9.09
CA ALA A 96 -14.13 12.65 -7.96
C ALA A 96 -13.24 13.86 -8.35
N ASN A 97 -13.04 14.12 -9.65
CA ASN A 97 -12.07 15.09 -10.18
C ASN A 97 -10.63 14.86 -9.66
N VAL A 98 -10.23 13.60 -9.47
CA VAL A 98 -8.89 13.21 -9.01
C VAL A 98 -8.10 12.64 -10.17
N VAL A 99 -6.91 13.20 -10.43
CA VAL A 99 -5.97 12.66 -11.41
C VAL A 99 -5.06 11.64 -10.73
N MET A 100 -5.28 10.35 -11.02
CA MET A 100 -4.43 9.27 -10.52
C MET A 100 -3.30 8.93 -11.50
N SER A 101 -2.13 8.63 -10.97
CA SER A 101 -1.05 8.04 -11.77
C SER A 101 -1.49 6.69 -12.36
N GLU A 102 -0.83 6.24 -13.42
CA GLU A 102 -1.11 4.90 -13.97
C GLU A 102 -0.77 3.82 -12.94
N GLN A 103 0.36 3.95 -12.25
CA GLN A 103 0.79 3.01 -11.23
C GLN A 103 -0.22 2.88 -10.08
N ASP A 104 -0.78 4.00 -9.60
CA ASP A 104 -1.79 3.98 -8.53
C ASP A 104 -3.09 3.32 -9.00
N ARG A 105 -3.47 3.51 -10.27
CA ARG A 105 -4.64 2.82 -10.85
C ARG A 105 -4.44 1.32 -10.90
N LEU A 106 -3.25 0.87 -11.32
CA LEU A 106 -2.90 -0.56 -11.33
C LEU A 106 -2.86 -1.12 -9.89
N LEU A 107 -2.27 -0.39 -8.95
CA LEU A 107 -2.20 -0.79 -7.55
C LEU A 107 -3.59 -0.89 -6.91
N ALA A 108 -4.45 0.10 -7.14
CA ALA A 108 -5.84 0.09 -6.68
C ALA A 108 -6.60 -1.11 -7.25
N ALA A 109 -6.36 -1.45 -8.52
CA ALA A 109 -6.99 -2.60 -9.17
C ALA A 109 -6.60 -3.93 -8.53
N ILE A 110 -5.31 -4.11 -8.20
CA ILE A 110 -4.83 -5.28 -7.43
C ILE A 110 -5.48 -5.31 -6.04
N CYS A 111 -5.53 -4.17 -5.35
CA CYS A 111 -6.13 -4.09 -4.01
C CYS A 111 -7.61 -4.49 -4.03
N LEU A 112 -8.39 -4.02 -5.01
CA LEU A 112 -9.81 -4.34 -5.13
C LEU A 112 -10.04 -5.82 -5.46
N ASN A 113 -9.24 -6.41 -6.36
CA ASN A 113 -9.35 -7.83 -6.73
C ASN A 113 -9.13 -8.74 -5.50
N HIS A 114 -8.15 -8.41 -4.67
CA HIS A 114 -7.81 -9.19 -3.49
C HIS A 114 -8.54 -8.76 -2.21
N GLN A 115 -9.45 -7.77 -2.29
CA GLN A 115 -10.12 -7.16 -1.14
C GLN A 115 -9.11 -6.74 -0.04
N ALA A 116 -7.96 -6.25 -0.46
CA ALA A 116 -6.85 -5.93 0.41
C ALA A 116 -6.95 -4.52 0.99
N THR A 117 -6.40 -4.33 2.18
CA THR A 117 -6.10 -3.00 2.70
C THR A 117 -4.78 -2.52 2.10
N LEU A 118 -4.71 -1.27 1.64
CA LEU A 118 -3.48 -0.65 1.15
C LEU A 118 -2.84 0.18 2.27
N ALA A 119 -1.60 -0.16 2.62
CA ALA A 119 -0.76 0.63 3.51
C ALA A 119 0.05 1.65 2.69
N THR A 120 -0.23 2.95 2.84
CA THR A 120 0.38 4.02 2.05
C THR A 120 0.44 5.33 2.83
N ASP A 121 1.42 6.17 2.51
CA ASP A 121 1.59 7.54 3.04
C ASP A 121 0.73 8.59 2.29
N HIS A 122 0.20 8.26 1.12
CA HIS A 122 -0.63 9.15 0.28
C HIS A 122 -2.01 8.54 -0.01
N GLY A 123 -2.76 8.22 1.05
CA GLY A 123 -4.06 7.56 0.95
C GLY A 123 -5.14 8.39 0.23
N GLU A 124 -5.02 9.72 0.24
CA GLU A 124 -5.93 10.65 -0.42
C GLU A 124 -6.08 10.39 -1.92
N ALA A 125 -5.02 9.89 -2.58
CA ALA A 125 -5.06 9.53 -4.01
C ALA A 125 -5.99 8.34 -4.31
N PHE A 126 -6.36 7.55 -3.30
CA PHE A 126 -7.13 6.32 -3.42
C PHE A 126 -8.53 6.40 -2.79
N ALA A 127 -8.82 7.46 -2.02
CA ALA A 127 -10.00 7.52 -1.15
C ALA A 127 -11.35 7.32 -1.90
N HIS A 128 -11.42 7.73 -3.17
CA HIS A 128 -12.61 7.60 -4.02
C HIS A 128 -12.76 6.22 -4.69
N THR A 129 -11.73 5.37 -4.64
CA THR A 129 -11.69 4.10 -5.39
C THR A 129 -12.44 2.95 -4.70
N GLY A 130 -12.71 3.09 -3.40
CA GLY A 130 -13.28 2.03 -2.55
C GLY A 130 -12.25 1.06 -1.97
N VAL A 131 -10.95 1.29 -2.20
CA VAL A 131 -9.86 0.58 -1.50
C VAL A 131 -9.87 0.95 -0.01
N VAL A 132 -9.68 -0.04 0.87
CA VAL A 132 -9.51 0.21 2.30
C VAL A 132 -8.09 0.70 2.54
N LEU A 133 -7.92 1.80 3.26
CA LEU A 133 -6.64 2.47 3.43
C LEU A 133 -6.18 2.42 4.89
N VAL A 134 -4.87 2.32 5.07
CA VAL A 134 -4.19 2.54 6.35
C VAL A 134 -2.93 3.35 6.09
N ASN A 135 -2.66 4.34 6.94
CA ASN A 135 -1.43 5.11 6.90
C ASN A 135 -0.53 4.70 8.08
N PRO A 136 0.58 3.97 7.84
CA PRO A 136 1.51 3.58 8.91
C PRO A 136 2.16 4.73 9.67
N TRP A 137 2.14 5.95 9.12
CA TRP A 137 2.73 7.14 9.74
C TRP A 137 1.79 7.86 10.73
N ASP A 138 0.50 7.54 10.71
CA ASP A 138 -0.46 8.20 11.58
C ASP A 138 -0.41 7.59 12.99
N THR A 139 0.04 8.42 13.95
CA THR A 139 0.15 8.09 15.38
C THR A 139 -1.23 8.09 16.06
N GLY A 140 -2.11 7.15 15.72
CA GLY A 140 -3.33 6.93 16.51
C GLY A 140 -4.44 6.14 15.84
N ASN A 141 -4.68 4.93 16.37
CA ASN A 141 -5.94 4.18 16.43
C ASN A 141 -6.75 3.92 15.15
N THR A 142 -7.20 2.66 15.07
CA THR A 142 -8.51 2.17 14.62
C THR A 142 -9.35 3.12 13.76
N PRO A 143 -9.82 2.68 12.57
CA PRO A 143 -10.62 3.52 11.68
C PRO A 143 -11.75 4.28 12.39
N ARG A 144 -11.76 5.61 12.27
CA ARG A 144 -12.74 6.57 12.82
C ARG A 144 -14.21 6.28 12.47
N TRP A 145 -14.50 5.41 11.49
CA TRP A 145 -15.86 5.06 11.11
C TRP A 145 -16.65 4.28 12.18
N ARG A 146 -15.98 3.73 13.22
CA ARG A 146 -16.69 3.08 14.35
C ARG A 146 -17.14 4.05 15.45
N GLU A 147 -16.50 5.21 15.59
CA GLU A 147 -16.90 6.21 16.59
C GLU A 147 -18.10 7.03 16.10
N GLU A 148 -18.15 7.38 14.81
CA GLU A 148 -19.32 8.04 14.22
C GLU A 148 -20.58 7.16 14.28
N ALA A 149 -20.43 5.83 14.11
CA ALA A 149 -21.54 4.89 14.25
C ALA A 149 -22.03 4.75 15.71
N ALA A 150 -21.13 4.84 16.68
CA ALA A 150 -21.49 4.80 18.11
C ALA A 150 -22.13 6.11 18.58
N GLU A 151 -21.65 7.26 18.11
CA GLU A 151 -22.27 8.57 18.38
C GLU A 151 -23.66 8.68 17.74
N TYR A 152 -23.84 8.16 16.53
CA TYR A 152 -25.17 8.09 15.89
C TYR A 152 -26.14 7.19 16.66
N TYR A 153 -25.66 6.05 17.20
CA TYR A 153 -26.47 5.11 17.98
C TYR A 153 -26.88 5.67 19.35
N VAL A 154 -26.01 6.45 20.01
CA VAL A 154 -26.29 7.08 21.31
C VAL A 154 -27.23 8.29 21.15
N MET A 155 -27.09 9.09 20.10
CA MET A 155 -27.98 10.23 19.83
C MET A 155 -29.37 9.81 19.36
N SER A 156 -29.51 8.67 18.68
CA SER A 156 -30.79 8.12 18.22
C SER A 156 -31.71 7.59 19.35
N ARG A 157 -31.21 7.39 20.57
CA ARG A 157 -32.01 6.87 21.71
C ARG A 157 -32.38 7.92 22.77
N LYS A 158 -32.08 9.20 22.51
CA LYS A 158 -32.46 10.31 23.40
C LYS A 158 -33.60 11.18 22.86
N SER A 159 -34.34 10.71 21.85
CA SER A 159 -35.61 11.31 21.43
C SER A 159 -36.80 10.43 21.75
#